data_AF-A0A2U3L470-F1
#
_entry.id   AF-A0A2U3L470-F1
#
_cell.length_a   1.000
_cell.length_b   1.000
_cell.length_c   1.000
_cell.angle_alpha   90.00
_cell.angle_beta   90.00
_cell.angle_gamma   90.00
#
_symmetry.space_group_name_H-M   'P 1'
#
loop_
_entity.id
_entity.type
_entity.pdbx_description
1 polymer ?
#
loop_
_entity_poly.entity_id
_entity_poly.type
_entity_poly.pdbx_seq_one_letter_code
_entity_poly.pdbx_strand_id
1 'polypeptide(L)' 'MRGASRSPAIARRHGVTDIKVFGSLARGEARDDSDLDLLIEAGE' A
#
# COMPACT_ATOMS: atom_id res chain seq x y z
N MET A 1 16.98 7.71 -5.79
CA MET A 1 17.00 7.26 -4.38
C MET A 1 15.81 6.31 -4.17
N ARG A 2 16.02 4.99 -4.13
CA ARG A 2 15.02 4.08 -3.56
C ARG A 2 15.56 3.70 -2.19
N GLY A 3 15.02 4.33 -1.14
CA GLY A 3 15.26 3.85 0.22
C GLY A 3 14.73 2.42 0.33
N ALA A 4 15.36 1.57 1.13
CA ALA A 4 14.91 0.20 1.31
C ALA A 4 13.51 0.19 1.96
N SER A 5 12.47 0.07 1.14
CA SER A 5 11.10 -0.09 1.58
C SER A 5 10.95 -1.46 2.22
N ARG A 6 10.68 -1.52 3.52
CA ARG A 6 10.47 -2.79 4.21
C ARG A 6 9.00 -3.17 4.10
N SER A 7 8.67 -4.02 3.13
CA SER A 7 7.30 -4.54 2.97
C SER A 7 6.88 -5.33 4.21
N PRO A 8 5.65 -5.14 4.74
CA PRO A 8 5.14 -5.87 5.90
C PRO A 8 5.26 -7.38 5.72
N ALA A 9 5.46 -8.13 6.81
CA ALA A 9 5.59 -9.60 6.74
C ALA A 9 4.37 -10.27 6.06
N ILE A 10 3.17 -9.72 6.28
CA ILE A 10 1.94 -10.19 5.62
C ILE A 10 1.99 -9.97 4.11
N ALA A 11 2.51 -8.84 3.64
CA ALA A 11 2.64 -8.54 2.21
C ALA A 11 3.54 -9.57 1.52
N ARG A 12 4.71 -9.84 2.11
CA ARG A 12 5.65 -10.84 1.59
C ARG A 12 5.06 -12.25 1.56
N ARG A 13 4.25 -12.62 2.57
CA ARG A 13 3.56 -13.92 2.60
C ARG A 13 2.61 -14.11 1.41
N HIS A 14 2.06 -13.02 0.88
CA HIS A 14 1.13 -13.02 -0.25
C HIS A 14 1.81 -12.66 -1.58
N GLY A 15 3.13 -12.69 -1.67
CA GLY A 15 3.87 -12.37 -2.90
C GLY A 15 3.86 -10.90 -3.28
N VAL A 16 3.44 -10.00 -2.38
CA VAL A 16 3.41 -8.56 -2.64
C VAL A 16 4.80 -7.96 -2.45
N THR A 17 5.31 -7.32 -3.49
CA THR A 17 6.66 -6.72 -3.54
C THR A 17 6.62 -5.23 -3.25
N ASP A 18 5.55 -4.52 -3.62
CA ASP A 18 5.34 -3.10 -3.33
C ASP A 18 3.89 -2.82 -2.92
N ILE A 19 3.71 -1.85 -2.01
CA ILE A 19 2.40 -1.39 -1.54
C ILE A 19 2.39 0.14 -1.54
N LYS A 20 1.36 0.72 -2.16
CA LYS A 20 1.12 2.17 -2.16
C LYS A 20 -0.30 2.45 -1.70
N VAL A 21 -0.47 3.51 -0.91
CA VAL A 21 -1.80 4.06 -0.58
C VAL A 21 -2.25 4.92 -1.75
N PHE A 22 -3.50 4.74 -2.19
CA PHE A 22 -4.14 5.63 -3.18
C PHE A 22 -5.50 6.10 -2.63
N GLY A 23 -6.27 6.80 -3.45
CA GLY A 23 -7.64 7.20 -3.11
C GLY A 23 -7.68 8.41 -2.17
N SER A 24 -8.82 8.54 -1.46
CA SER A 24 -9.13 9.71 -0.63
C SER A 24 -8.08 9.94 0.47
N LEU A 25 -7.54 8.87 1.06
CA LEU A 25 -6.52 8.98 2.10
C LEU A 25 -5.22 9.59 1.56
N ALA A 26 -4.77 9.18 0.38
CA ALA A 26 -3.58 9.76 -0.26
C ALA A 26 -3.78 11.23 -0.66
N ARG A 27 -5.04 11.67 -0.88
CA ARG A 27 -5.40 13.04 -1.25
C ARG A 27 -5.69 13.95 -0.06
N GLY A 28 -5.78 13.40 1.15
CA GLY A 28 -6.20 14.15 2.35
C GLY A 28 -7.71 14.42 2.40
N GLU A 29 -8.51 13.63 1.67
CA GLU A 29 -9.96 13.78 1.54
C GLU A 29 -10.72 12.65 2.29
N ALA A 30 -10.01 11.78 3.01
CA ALA A 30 -10.61 10.69 3.79
C ALA A 30 -11.43 11.24 4.98
N ARG A 31 -12.59 10.62 5.21
CA ARG A 31 -13.45 10.81 6.38
C ARG A 31 -13.40 9.56 7.24
N ASP A 32 -14.00 9.63 8.43
CA ASP A 32 -14.02 8.51 9.39
C ASP A 32 -14.73 7.26 8.85
N ASP A 33 -15.60 7.41 7.85
CA ASP A 33 -16.32 6.32 7.17
C ASP A 33 -15.68 5.88 5.84
N SER A 34 -14.50 6.40 5.52
CA SER A 34 -13.84 6.11 4.24
C SER A 34 -13.07 4.80 4.27
N ASP A 35 -13.10 4.09 3.15
CA ASP A 35 -12.27 2.90 2.93
C ASP A 35 -10.78 3.25 2.80
N LEU A 36 -9.92 2.22 2.93
CA LEU A 36 -8.49 2.30 2.64
C LEU A 36 -8.17 1.62 1.31
N ASP A 37 -7.86 2.42 0.30
CA ASP A 37 -7.47 1.92 -1.01
C ASP A 37 -5.96 1.65 -1.11
N LEU A 38 -5.60 0.44 -1.52
CA LEU A 38 -4.22 0.01 -1.71
C LEU A 38 -3.98 -0.42 -3.16
N LEU A 39 -2.88 0.05 -3.74
CA LEU A 39 -2.30 -0.49 -4.96
C LEU A 39 -1.15 -1.43 -4.58
N ILE A 40 -1.15 -2.62 -5.16
CA ILE A 40 -0.10 -3.62 -4.94
C ILE A 40 0.63 -3.94 -6.23
N GLU A 41 1.93 -4.19 -6.11
CA GLU A 41 2.70 -4.92 -7.12
C GLU A 41 2.93 -6.33 -6.58
N ALA A 42 2.51 -7.34 -7.33
CA ALA A 42 2.82 -8.73 -7.04
C ALA A 42 4.14 -9.11 -7.72
N GLY A 43 5.01 -9.80 -6.99
CA GLY A 43 6.14 -10.50 -7.59
C GLY A 43 5.66 -11.79 -8.28
N GLU A 44 6.45 -12.25 -9.26
CA GLU A 44 6.32 -13.62 -9.80
C GLU A 44 6.69 -14.68 -8.75
#